data_AF-A0A7U2EY67-F1
#
_entry.id   AF-A0A7U2EY67-F1
#
_cell.length_a   1.000
_cell.length_b   1.000
_cell.length_c   1.000
_cell.angle_alpha   90.00
_cell.angle_beta   90.00
_cell.angle_gamma   90.00
#
_symmetry.space_group_name_H-M   'P 1'
#
loop_
_entity.id
_entity.type
_entity.pdbx_description
1 polymer ?
#
loop_
_entity_poly.entity_id
_entity_poly.type
_entity_poly.pdbx_seq_one_letter_code
_entity_poly.pdbx_strand_id
1 'polypeptide(L)'
;MLSIEKGVDYDGVEGELPYKHVRNLGFGHSGNVEEVEDQMTGQVYARKTIRITGTKRDKAERTRVFRNEVAIIRGLESHRHIISVHATYATTRVFGILLEPVASQGDLGDFLSDYSREMEEEATIPNVRTAAMKPVIKQGFGCLAAGLAFMHQRRIRHKDIKPRNIIVHMGKLIYTDFGYSFDSNGFSRSTTEGRPDYFTRRYSAPEVLKHDQRNSKSDVYSLGCVFLDMLSTLCPSLIVDKDECFSNTMQQLHSQLQDIEAPKDLDVLTDIISCMTAQEGSSRLCSMHAAIPLLQQIETCCSDCVGSPLQEENERVKRDNCFLCQGGKMKTTATIYTGRSGTNLADVNYHSSYEWVLKKWKRLRYNNTMSQWEFSDYYDGPPPNSRSGGHLLEGTYNPQNPAMALHYEILDSSYHAHHRDFFQEGRLFSVLFTEPAGANAIRNNAVTDYNSALSHVLLGGRSYIQRRRFIVVRNRKAFCYAIPIFTYHGQGTLKSGVAPQEHAIAYSYGTTPQLLPAEEPLSKGPICIVTNKGERSLSQASRIFFGIHHPIQYNAKVKDLGYVHPNELPRFLDYWAMDHNVETHQAQEVTMEADNARSRAISYNSSSGGKCNR
;
A
#
# COMPACT_ATOMS: atom_id res chain seq x y z
N MET A 1 -25.51 -35.14 -21.42
CA MET A 1 -24.51 -34.06 -21.36
C MET A 1 -24.38 -33.61 -19.92
N LEU A 2 -23.17 -33.28 -19.46
CA LEU A 2 -22.92 -32.78 -18.11
C LEU A 2 -23.55 -31.38 -17.98
N SER A 3 -24.46 -31.16 -17.03
CA SER A 3 -24.97 -29.81 -16.73
C SER A 3 -23.99 -29.11 -15.80
N ILE A 4 -23.50 -27.93 -16.20
CA ILE A 4 -22.56 -27.16 -15.40
C ILE A 4 -23.33 -26.11 -14.59
N GLU A 5 -23.24 -26.21 -13.28
CA GLU A 5 -23.90 -25.32 -12.34
C GLU A 5 -22.95 -24.20 -11.89
N LYS A 6 -23.53 -23.03 -11.65
CA LYS A 6 -22.79 -21.86 -11.18
C LYS A 6 -22.16 -22.14 -9.81
N GLY A 7 -20.91 -21.75 -9.66
CA GLY A 7 -20.12 -21.87 -8.42
C GLY A 7 -19.45 -23.24 -8.23
N VAL A 8 -19.68 -24.20 -9.12
CA VAL A 8 -19.15 -25.57 -8.96
C VAL A 8 -17.77 -25.73 -9.60
N ASP A 9 -16.92 -26.53 -8.95
CA ASP A 9 -15.62 -26.96 -9.44
C ASP A 9 -15.70 -28.44 -9.86
N TYR A 10 -15.52 -28.71 -11.16
CA TYR A 10 -15.60 -30.05 -11.73
C TYR A 10 -14.21 -30.64 -11.94
N ASP A 11 -13.76 -31.50 -11.03
CA ASP A 11 -12.48 -32.19 -11.16
C ASP A 11 -12.60 -33.52 -11.90
N GLY A 12 -11.67 -33.80 -12.82
CA GLY A 12 -11.58 -35.10 -13.49
C GLY A 12 -12.67 -35.35 -14.53
N VAL A 13 -13.13 -34.30 -15.23
CA VAL A 13 -14.17 -34.44 -16.26
C VAL A 13 -13.65 -35.30 -17.41
N GLU A 14 -14.37 -36.38 -17.69
CA GLU A 14 -14.16 -37.27 -18.84
C GLU A 14 -15.25 -37.03 -19.89
N GLY A 15 -14.86 -36.86 -21.16
CA GLY A 15 -15.79 -36.60 -22.28
C GLY A 15 -15.77 -35.15 -22.80
N GLU A 16 -16.55 -34.89 -23.84
CA GLU A 16 -16.74 -33.54 -24.38
C GLU A 16 -17.68 -32.73 -23.48
N LEU A 17 -17.24 -31.53 -23.12
CA LEU A 17 -18.08 -30.56 -22.42
C LEU A 17 -19.20 -30.07 -23.35
N PRO A 18 -20.38 -29.69 -22.82
CA PRO A 18 -21.53 -29.23 -23.63
C PRO A 18 -21.32 -27.83 -24.24
N TYR A 19 -20.08 -27.45 -24.56
CA TYR A 19 -19.72 -26.11 -24.99
C TYR A 19 -19.31 -26.09 -26.45
N LYS A 20 -20.12 -25.42 -27.26
CA LYS A 20 -19.81 -25.13 -28.66
C LYS A 20 -18.94 -23.87 -28.73
N HIS A 21 -17.81 -23.96 -29.43
CA HIS A 21 -17.00 -22.77 -29.73
C HIS A 21 -17.77 -21.78 -30.60
N VAL A 22 -17.76 -20.50 -30.22
CA VAL A 22 -18.36 -19.40 -30.99
C VAL A 22 -17.28 -18.60 -31.71
N ARG A 23 -16.32 -18.04 -30.96
CA ARG A 23 -15.18 -17.28 -31.49
C ARG A 23 -14.03 -17.20 -30.50
N ASN A 24 -12.83 -16.88 -30.98
CA ASN A 24 -11.72 -16.54 -30.10
C ASN A 24 -11.87 -15.10 -29.60
N LEU A 25 -11.71 -14.91 -28.28
CA LEU A 25 -11.77 -13.59 -27.63
C LEU A 25 -10.37 -13.01 -27.41
N GLY A 26 -9.36 -13.88 -27.25
CA GLY A 26 -7.99 -13.43 -27.16
C GLY A 26 -7.02 -14.57 -26.87
N PHE A 27 -5.78 -14.35 -27.31
CA PHE A 27 -4.63 -15.14 -26.88
C PHE A 27 -3.89 -14.35 -25.79
N GLY A 28 -3.74 -14.96 -24.61
CA GLY A 28 -2.99 -14.42 -23.49
C GLY A 28 -1.79 -15.30 -23.16
N HIS A 29 -0.87 -14.78 -22.35
CA HIS A 29 0.27 -15.55 -21.83
C HIS A 29 -0.17 -16.73 -20.93
N SER A 30 -1.31 -16.56 -20.25
CA SER A 30 -1.91 -17.50 -19.30
C SER A 30 -2.81 -18.56 -19.98
N GLY A 31 -3.18 -18.40 -21.25
CA GLY A 31 -4.01 -19.37 -21.97
C GLY A 31 -4.80 -18.81 -23.16
N ASN A 32 -5.60 -19.69 -23.78
CA ASN A 32 -6.58 -19.29 -24.80
C ASN A 32 -7.87 -18.82 -24.11
N VAL A 33 -8.43 -17.70 -24.55
CA VAL A 33 -9.75 -17.22 -24.11
C VAL A 33 -10.68 -17.21 -25.32
N GLU A 34 -11.80 -17.91 -25.20
CA GLU A 34 -12.76 -18.10 -26.28
C GLU A 34 -14.18 -17.95 -25.76
N GLU A 35 -15.07 -17.47 -26.62
CA GLU A 35 -16.50 -17.45 -26.38
C GLU A 35 -17.05 -18.84 -26.69
N VAL A 36 -17.78 -19.39 -25.74
CA VAL A 36 -18.45 -20.68 -25.88
C VAL A 36 -19.92 -20.57 -25.53
N GLU A 37 -20.75 -21.30 -26.26
CA GLU A 37 -22.19 -21.42 -26.03
C GLU A 37 -22.47 -22.77 -25.38
N ASP A 38 -23.14 -22.76 -24.24
CA ASP A 38 -23.71 -23.96 -23.63
C ASP A 38 -24.85 -24.49 -24.51
N GLN A 39 -24.66 -25.67 -25.08
CA GLN A 39 -25.63 -26.28 -25.98
C GLN A 39 -26.94 -26.68 -25.30
N MET A 40 -26.96 -26.76 -23.97
CA MET A 40 -28.16 -27.08 -23.20
C MET A 40 -29.00 -25.83 -22.91
N THR A 41 -28.35 -24.72 -22.57
CA THR A 41 -29.01 -23.50 -22.08
C THR A 41 -29.04 -22.36 -23.10
N GLY A 42 -28.19 -22.43 -24.14
CA GLY A 42 -27.94 -21.33 -25.09
C GLY A 42 -27.13 -20.17 -24.47
N GLN A 43 -26.69 -20.29 -23.23
CA GLN A 43 -25.95 -19.24 -22.54
C GLN A 43 -24.50 -19.19 -23.02
N VAL A 44 -23.97 -17.97 -23.19
CA VAL A 44 -22.58 -17.76 -23.60
C VAL A 44 -21.66 -17.46 -22.41
N TYR A 45 -20.43 -17.96 -22.48
CA TYR A 45 -19.38 -17.80 -21.48
C TYR A 45 -18.02 -17.51 -22.12
N ALA A 46 -17.15 -16.82 -21.38
CA ALA A 46 -15.75 -16.68 -21.76
C ALA A 46 -14.96 -17.82 -21.10
N ARG A 47 -14.46 -18.74 -21.92
CA ARG A 47 -13.70 -19.92 -21.47
C ARG A 47 -12.21 -19.63 -21.55
N LYS A 48 -11.56 -19.49 -20.40
CA LYS A 48 -10.09 -19.43 -20.28
C LYS A 48 -9.54 -20.83 -20.05
N THR A 49 -8.68 -21.30 -20.95
CA THR A 49 -8.14 -22.66 -20.92
C THR A 49 -6.62 -22.65 -20.71
N ILE A 50 -6.17 -23.31 -19.64
CA ILE A 50 -4.76 -23.46 -19.27
C ILE A 50 -4.34 -24.91 -19.55
N ARG A 51 -3.42 -25.09 -20.51
CA ARG A 51 -2.92 -26.43 -20.87
C ARG A 51 -2.09 -27.04 -19.75
N ILE A 52 -2.36 -28.30 -19.44
CA ILE A 52 -1.63 -29.15 -18.50
C ILE A 52 -0.54 -29.89 -19.30
N THR A 53 0.63 -29.26 -19.43
CA THR A 53 1.79 -29.81 -20.13
C THR A 53 3.05 -29.66 -19.28
N GLY A 54 4.05 -30.50 -19.52
CA GLY A 54 5.37 -30.41 -18.86
C GLY A 54 5.58 -31.43 -17.74
N THR A 55 6.59 -31.18 -16.93
CA THR A 55 6.99 -32.04 -15.80
C THR A 55 5.96 -32.04 -14.67
N LYS A 56 6.11 -32.95 -13.69
CA LYS A 56 5.29 -32.93 -12.46
C LYS A 56 5.34 -31.58 -11.73
N ARG A 57 6.51 -30.92 -11.75
CA ARG A 57 6.70 -29.59 -11.16
C ARG A 57 5.92 -28.52 -11.90
N ASP A 58 5.95 -28.53 -13.24
CA ASP A 58 5.20 -27.58 -14.07
C ASP A 58 3.68 -27.74 -13.88
N LYS A 59 3.22 -28.99 -13.75
CA LYS A 59 1.83 -29.30 -13.44
C LYS A 59 1.42 -28.74 -12.07
N ALA A 60 2.26 -28.90 -11.04
CA ALA A 60 1.99 -28.36 -9.71
C ALA A 60 1.92 -26.83 -9.71
N GLU A 61 2.84 -26.17 -10.40
CA GLU A 61 2.85 -24.70 -10.51
C GLU A 61 1.62 -24.17 -11.26
N ARG A 62 1.26 -24.77 -12.41
CA ARG A 62 0.05 -24.38 -13.15
C ARG A 62 -1.22 -24.60 -12.34
N THR A 63 -1.28 -25.69 -11.56
CA THR A 63 -2.39 -25.95 -10.63
C THR A 63 -2.47 -24.87 -9.56
N ARG A 64 -1.32 -24.44 -9.01
CA ARG A 64 -1.26 -23.34 -8.03
C ARG A 64 -1.74 -22.03 -8.63
N VAL A 65 -1.27 -21.66 -9.82
CA VAL A 65 -1.68 -20.44 -10.53
C VAL A 65 -3.18 -20.45 -10.83
N PHE A 66 -3.70 -21.56 -11.36
CA PHE A 66 -5.12 -21.76 -11.63
C PHE A 66 -5.97 -21.57 -10.36
N ARG A 67 -5.64 -22.27 -9.27
CA ARG A 67 -6.37 -22.17 -8.00
C ARG A 67 -6.30 -20.77 -7.41
N ASN A 68 -5.14 -20.12 -7.49
CA ASN A 68 -4.96 -18.75 -7.00
C ASN A 68 -5.83 -17.76 -7.79
N GLU A 69 -5.85 -17.85 -9.12
CA GLU A 69 -6.68 -16.99 -9.97
C GLU A 69 -8.17 -17.16 -9.64
N VAL A 70 -8.66 -18.40 -9.56
CA VAL A 70 -10.06 -18.70 -9.21
C VAL A 70 -10.42 -18.18 -7.82
N ALA A 71 -9.56 -18.41 -6.82
CA ALA A 71 -9.79 -17.96 -5.45
C ALA A 71 -9.85 -16.43 -5.34
N ILE A 72 -8.96 -15.72 -6.04
CA ILE A 72 -8.95 -14.25 -6.08
C ILE A 72 -10.24 -13.71 -6.71
N ILE A 73 -10.63 -14.24 -7.87
CA ILE A 73 -11.83 -13.74 -8.57
C ILE A 73 -13.08 -13.99 -7.73
N ARG A 74 -13.26 -15.20 -7.17
CA ARG A 74 -14.38 -15.51 -6.27
C ARG A 74 -14.39 -14.62 -5.02
N GLY A 75 -13.22 -14.28 -4.46
CA GLY A 75 -13.11 -13.35 -3.33
C GLY A 75 -13.50 -11.90 -3.67
N LEU A 76 -13.63 -11.56 -4.96
CA LEU A 76 -13.90 -10.23 -5.48
C LEU A 76 -15.23 -10.10 -6.23
N GLU A 77 -15.94 -11.20 -6.50
CA GLU A 77 -17.11 -11.27 -7.39
C GLU A 77 -18.29 -10.40 -6.94
N SER A 78 -18.32 -9.97 -5.67
CA SER A 78 -19.37 -9.07 -5.17
C SER A 78 -19.29 -7.66 -5.75
N HIS A 79 -18.23 -7.32 -6.50
CA HIS A 79 -18.06 -6.00 -7.11
C HIS A 79 -18.30 -6.05 -8.63
N ARG A 80 -19.24 -5.24 -9.11
CA ARG A 80 -19.73 -5.28 -10.51
C ARG A 80 -18.71 -4.92 -11.59
N HIS A 81 -17.64 -4.23 -11.22
CA HIS A 81 -16.53 -3.91 -12.13
C HIS A 81 -15.41 -4.95 -12.09
N ILE A 82 -15.67 -6.16 -11.58
CA ILE A 82 -14.72 -7.27 -11.54
C ILE A 82 -15.40 -8.49 -12.19
N ILE A 83 -14.67 -9.20 -13.05
CA ILE A 83 -15.16 -10.41 -13.72
C ILE A 83 -15.61 -11.46 -12.69
N SER A 84 -16.60 -12.28 -13.03
CA SER A 84 -17.06 -13.37 -12.15
C SER A 84 -16.71 -14.75 -12.72
N VAL A 85 -16.46 -15.71 -11.83
CA VAL A 85 -16.31 -17.12 -12.21
C VAL A 85 -17.69 -17.77 -12.20
N HIS A 86 -18.13 -18.24 -13.37
CA HIS A 86 -19.33 -19.05 -13.47
C HIS A 86 -19.08 -20.45 -12.92
N ALA A 87 -18.08 -21.16 -13.44
CA ALA A 87 -17.69 -22.49 -12.97
C ALA A 87 -16.25 -22.79 -13.40
N THR A 88 -15.68 -23.84 -12.83
CA THR A 88 -14.36 -24.33 -13.25
C THR A 88 -14.39 -25.81 -13.56
N TYR A 89 -13.49 -26.27 -14.41
CA TYR A 89 -13.34 -27.69 -14.69
C TYR A 89 -11.88 -28.07 -14.90
N ALA A 90 -11.55 -29.32 -14.58
CA ALA A 90 -10.24 -29.91 -14.81
C ALA A 90 -10.41 -31.22 -15.60
N THR A 91 -9.66 -31.33 -16.70
CA THR A 91 -9.53 -32.58 -17.47
C THR A 91 -8.10 -33.11 -17.34
N THR A 92 -7.78 -34.23 -18.01
CA THR A 92 -6.40 -34.73 -18.08
C THR A 92 -5.44 -33.78 -18.79
N ARG A 93 -5.94 -32.89 -19.67
CA ARG A 93 -5.12 -32.05 -20.55
C ARG A 93 -5.23 -30.55 -20.28
N VAL A 94 -6.30 -30.09 -19.66
CA VAL A 94 -6.56 -28.65 -19.45
C VAL A 94 -7.26 -28.36 -18.12
N PHE A 95 -6.94 -27.21 -17.54
CA PHE A 95 -7.81 -26.52 -16.59
C PHE A 95 -8.62 -25.46 -17.34
N GLY A 96 -9.91 -25.36 -17.04
CA GLY A 96 -10.82 -24.40 -17.64
C GLY A 96 -11.51 -23.54 -16.59
N ILE A 97 -11.59 -22.24 -16.87
CA ILE A 97 -12.37 -21.27 -16.09
C ILE A 97 -13.43 -20.71 -17.03
N LEU A 98 -14.69 -20.82 -16.63
CA LEU A 98 -15.81 -20.17 -17.30
C LEU A 98 -16.08 -18.85 -16.60
N LEU A 99 -15.98 -17.75 -17.35
CA LEU A 99 -16.10 -16.39 -16.87
C LEU A 99 -17.35 -15.73 -17.45
N GLU A 100 -17.96 -14.86 -16.65
CA GLU A 100 -19.10 -14.05 -17.04
C GLU A 100 -18.95 -12.60 -16.53
N PRO A 101 -19.39 -11.59 -17.31
CA PRO A 101 -20.00 -11.69 -18.65
C PRO A 101 -18.96 -11.83 -19.78
N VAL A 102 -19.44 -12.21 -20.99
CA VAL A 102 -18.67 -12.10 -22.23
C VAL A 102 -18.72 -10.66 -22.74
N ALA A 103 -17.57 -10.08 -23.07
CA ALA A 103 -17.48 -8.70 -23.54
C ALA A 103 -18.33 -8.47 -24.80
N SER A 104 -19.34 -7.58 -24.71
CA SER A 104 -20.20 -7.23 -25.85
C SER A 104 -19.59 -6.12 -26.72
N GLN A 105 -18.59 -5.40 -26.20
CA GLN A 105 -17.97 -4.23 -26.83
C GLN A 105 -16.43 -4.30 -26.81
N GLY A 106 -15.88 -5.52 -26.75
CA GLY A 106 -14.43 -5.74 -26.75
C GLY A 106 -13.72 -5.34 -25.46
N ASP A 107 -12.41 -5.12 -25.54
CA ASP A 107 -11.63 -4.54 -24.45
C ASP A 107 -11.55 -3.01 -24.54
N LEU A 108 -11.10 -2.36 -23.47
CA LEU A 108 -11.06 -0.91 -23.37
C LEU A 108 -10.13 -0.29 -24.42
N GLY A 109 -9.06 -0.96 -24.84
CA GLY A 109 -8.13 -0.45 -25.85
C GLY A 109 -8.80 -0.35 -27.22
N ASP A 110 -9.48 -1.42 -27.63
CA ASP A 110 -10.27 -1.44 -28.86
C ASP A 110 -11.42 -0.42 -28.79
N PHE A 111 -12.12 -0.35 -27.65
CA PHE A 111 -13.23 0.58 -27.43
C PHE A 111 -12.82 2.05 -27.53
N LEU A 112 -11.66 2.44 -26.98
CA LEU A 112 -11.13 3.80 -27.11
C LEU A 112 -10.70 4.10 -28.55
N SER A 113 -10.10 3.12 -29.23
CA SER A 113 -9.66 3.26 -30.63
C SER A 113 -10.84 3.44 -31.58
N ASP A 114 -11.92 2.68 -31.39
CA ASP A 114 -13.17 2.85 -32.13
C ASP A 114 -13.77 4.23 -31.89
N TYR A 115 -13.78 4.73 -30.65
CA TYR A 115 -14.27 6.08 -30.38
C TYR A 115 -13.47 7.15 -31.13
N SER A 116 -12.13 7.07 -31.10
CA SER A 116 -11.27 8.02 -31.81
C SER A 116 -11.50 8.00 -33.31
N ARG A 117 -11.60 6.82 -33.92
CA ARG A 117 -11.86 6.65 -35.36
C ARG A 117 -13.20 7.28 -35.75
N GLU A 118 -14.26 6.99 -35.00
CA GLU A 118 -15.60 7.51 -35.29
C GLU A 118 -15.67 9.05 -35.09
N MET A 119 -14.87 9.62 -34.19
CA MET A 119 -14.75 11.08 -34.00
C MET A 119 -14.01 11.77 -35.17
N GLU A 120 -13.02 11.12 -35.76
CA GLU A 120 -12.29 11.64 -36.93
C GLU A 120 -13.18 11.68 -38.20
N GLU A 121 -14.08 10.69 -38.32
CA GLU A 121 -15.06 10.60 -39.41
C GLU A 121 -16.22 11.62 -39.26
N GLU A 122 -16.41 12.21 -38.07
CA GLU A 122 -17.59 12.97 -37.64
C GLU A 122 -17.67 14.43 -38.16
N ALA A 123 -16.97 14.78 -39.24
CA ALA A 123 -16.87 16.16 -39.72
C ALA A 123 -18.20 16.79 -40.22
N THR A 124 -19.36 16.13 -40.11
CA THR A 124 -20.63 16.63 -40.68
C THR A 124 -21.94 16.32 -39.93
N ILE A 125 -22.07 15.25 -39.14
CA ILE A 125 -23.31 14.91 -38.40
C ILE A 125 -22.95 14.23 -37.06
N PRO A 126 -23.59 14.58 -35.91
CA PRO A 126 -23.40 13.86 -34.65
C PRO A 126 -23.70 12.36 -34.81
N ASN A 127 -22.67 11.54 -34.63
CA ASN A 127 -22.74 10.09 -34.72
C ASN A 127 -23.40 9.55 -33.46
N VAL A 128 -24.53 8.85 -33.64
CA VAL A 128 -25.27 8.23 -32.53
C VAL A 128 -24.38 7.28 -31.72
N ARG A 129 -23.35 6.69 -32.33
CA ARG A 129 -22.39 5.80 -31.65
C ARG A 129 -21.45 6.54 -30.71
N THR A 130 -20.81 7.63 -31.13
CA THR A 130 -19.91 8.42 -30.27
C THR A 130 -20.68 8.99 -29.07
N ALA A 131 -21.91 9.44 -29.29
CA ALA A 131 -22.82 9.92 -28.24
C ALA A 131 -23.15 8.84 -27.20
N ALA A 132 -23.27 7.57 -27.60
CA ALA A 132 -23.49 6.43 -26.70
C ALA A 132 -22.21 5.95 -25.99
N MET A 133 -21.05 6.09 -26.63
CA MET A 133 -19.76 5.64 -26.09
C MET A 133 -19.16 6.64 -25.08
N LYS A 134 -19.30 7.94 -25.33
CA LYS A 134 -18.72 8.99 -24.50
C LYS A 134 -19.10 8.90 -23.00
N PRO A 135 -20.37 8.63 -22.62
CA PRO A 135 -20.75 8.42 -21.23
C PRO A 135 -20.05 7.23 -20.59
N VAL A 136 -19.81 6.14 -21.33
CA VAL A 136 -19.10 4.95 -20.83
C VAL A 136 -17.66 5.29 -20.48
N ILE A 137 -16.96 6.06 -21.33
CA ILE A 137 -15.59 6.50 -21.07
C ILE A 137 -15.56 7.43 -19.85
N LYS A 138 -16.46 8.42 -19.77
CA LYS A 138 -16.54 9.35 -18.64
C LYS A 138 -16.85 8.64 -17.31
N GLN A 139 -17.86 7.77 -17.28
CA GLN A 139 -18.20 7.01 -16.08
C GLN A 139 -17.12 5.98 -15.72
N GLY A 140 -16.32 5.58 -16.70
CA GLY A 140 -15.23 4.63 -16.53
C GLY A 140 -14.19 5.06 -15.48
N PHE A 141 -13.90 6.35 -15.37
CA PHE A 141 -12.92 6.86 -14.40
C PHE A 141 -13.27 6.46 -12.96
N GLY A 142 -14.47 6.79 -12.51
CA GLY A 142 -14.96 6.45 -11.18
C GLY A 142 -15.21 4.96 -11.01
N CYS A 143 -15.77 4.27 -12.03
CA CYS A 143 -16.05 2.84 -11.97
C CYS A 143 -14.78 2.00 -11.77
N LEU A 144 -13.73 2.30 -12.53
CA LEU A 144 -12.44 1.64 -12.42
C LEU A 144 -11.74 1.99 -11.10
N ALA A 145 -11.75 3.26 -10.70
CA ALA A 145 -11.19 3.66 -9.41
C ALA A 145 -11.88 2.96 -8.23
N ALA A 146 -13.21 2.80 -8.28
CA ALA A 146 -13.99 2.06 -7.28
C ALA A 146 -13.60 0.57 -7.24
N GLY A 147 -13.50 -0.08 -8.40
CA GLY A 147 -13.05 -1.48 -8.49
C GLY A 147 -11.65 -1.67 -7.92
N LEU A 148 -10.71 -0.76 -8.22
CA LEU A 148 -9.36 -0.81 -7.67
C LEU A 148 -9.33 -0.56 -6.15
N ALA A 149 -10.12 0.38 -5.65
CA ALA A 149 -10.26 0.63 -4.22
C ALA A 149 -10.76 -0.64 -3.50
N PHE A 150 -11.78 -1.29 -4.05
CA PHE A 150 -12.35 -2.53 -3.53
C PHE A 150 -11.33 -3.68 -3.50
N MET A 151 -10.55 -3.87 -4.57
CA MET A 151 -9.46 -4.87 -4.62
C MET A 151 -8.42 -4.62 -3.50
N HIS A 152 -7.95 -3.38 -3.38
CA HIS A 152 -6.94 -3.03 -2.37
C HIS A 152 -7.46 -3.11 -0.93
N GLN A 153 -8.74 -2.84 -0.68
CA GLN A 153 -9.34 -3.01 0.64
C GLN A 153 -9.31 -4.48 1.10
N ARG A 154 -9.43 -5.42 0.15
CA ARG A 154 -9.28 -6.87 0.36
C ARG A 154 -7.82 -7.34 0.32
N ARG A 155 -6.88 -6.39 0.24
CA ARG A 155 -5.43 -6.61 0.14
C ARG A 155 -4.99 -7.44 -1.08
N ILE A 156 -5.79 -7.38 -2.14
CA ILE A 156 -5.49 -7.99 -3.44
C ILE A 156 -4.87 -6.93 -4.35
N ARG A 157 -3.73 -7.25 -4.95
CA ARG A 157 -3.10 -6.45 -6.01
C ARG A 157 -3.33 -7.09 -7.36
N HIS A 158 -3.70 -6.30 -8.37
CA HIS A 158 -3.95 -6.80 -9.71
C HIS A 158 -2.65 -7.09 -10.46
N LYS A 159 -1.66 -6.19 -10.38
CA LYS A 159 -0.31 -6.27 -10.96
C LYS A 159 -0.18 -6.20 -12.50
N ASP A 160 -1.28 -6.16 -13.25
CA ASP A 160 -1.25 -6.05 -14.72
C ASP A 160 -2.45 -5.22 -15.25
N ILE A 161 -2.67 -4.06 -14.63
CA ILE A 161 -3.74 -3.13 -15.08
C ILE A 161 -3.30 -2.46 -16.38
N LYS A 162 -4.10 -2.64 -17.42
CA LYS A 162 -3.94 -2.07 -18.77
C LYS A 162 -5.28 -2.14 -19.53
N PRO A 163 -5.48 -1.39 -20.62
CA PRO A 163 -6.76 -1.36 -21.33
C PRO A 163 -7.23 -2.75 -21.79
N ARG A 164 -6.31 -3.60 -22.26
CA ARG A 164 -6.61 -4.97 -22.70
C ARG A 164 -7.12 -5.91 -21.59
N ASN A 165 -6.85 -5.58 -20.32
CA ASN A 165 -7.33 -6.33 -19.16
C ASN A 165 -8.57 -5.68 -18.52
N ILE A 166 -9.24 -4.78 -19.26
CA ILE A 166 -10.51 -4.17 -18.88
C ILE A 166 -11.47 -4.40 -20.04
N ILE A 167 -12.53 -5.19 -19.82
CA ILE A 167 -13.53 -5.45 -20.86
C ILE A 167 -14.69 -4.45 -20.78
N VAL A 168 -15.34 -4.22 -21.92
CA VAL A 168 -16.54 -3.41 -22.03
C VAL A 168 -17.73 -4.32 -22.33
N HIS A 169 -18.70 -4.34 -21.41
CA HIS A 169 -19.93 -5.12 -21.56
C HIS A 169 -21.14 -4.28 -21.18
N MET A 170 -22.04 -4.07 -22.15
CA MET A 170 -23.27 -3.27 -21.98
C MET A 170 -23.00 -1.93 -21.29
N GLY A 171 -21.99 -1.20 -21.77
CA GLY A 171 -21.58 0.10 -21.21
C GLY A 171 -20.89 0.04 -19.83
N LYS A 172 -20.52 -1.13 -19.32
CA LYS A 172 -19.79 -1.29 -18.06
C LYS A 172 -18.34 -1.69 -18.32
N LEU A 173 -17.40 -1.04 -17.62
CA LEU A 173 -15.98 -1.44 -17.60
C LEU A 173 -15.74 -2.47 -16.50
N ILE A 174 -15.08 -3.57 -16.82
CA ILE A 174 -14.89 -4.71 -15.91
C ILE A 174 -13.44 -5.18 -15.95
N TYR A 175 -12.77 -5.23 -14.80
CA TYR A 175 -11.44 -5.82 -14.65
C TYR A 175 -11.45 -7.32 -14.93
N THR A 176 -10.46 -7.79 -15.69
CA THR A 176 -10.25 -9.21 -16.00
C THR A 176 -8.76 -9.58 -15.93
N ASP A 177 -8.47 -10.86 -16.13
CA ASP A 177 -7.12 -11.45 -16.10
C ASP A 177 -6.36 -11.27 -14.78
N PHE A 178 -6.78 -12.04 -13.77
CA PHE A 178 -6.18 -12.05 -12.43
C PHE A 178 -5.02 -13.07 -12.30
N GLY A 179 -4.50 -13.57 -13.42
CA GLY A 179 -3.46 -14.62 -13.44
C GLY A 179 -2.15 -14.25 -12.74
N TYR A 180 -1.86 -12.95 -12.59
CA TYR A 180 -0.68 -12.44 -11.88
C TYR A 180 -1.00 -11.80 -10.53
N SER A 181 -2.28 -11.75 -10.17
CA SER A 181 -2.76 -11.07 -8.98
C SER A 181 -2.24 -11.74 -7.72
N PHE A 182 -2.05 -10.94 -6.67
CA PHE A 182 -1.42 -11.36 -5.44
C PHE A 182 -2.30 -11.01 -4.24
N ASP A 183 -2.69 -12.04 -3.49
CA ASP A 183 -3.30 -11.88 -2.17
C ASP A 183 -2.21 -11.81 -1.09
N SER A 184 -2.19 -10.70 -0.35
CA SER A 184 -1.24 -10.47 0.73
C SER A 184 -1.74 -10.92 2.11
N ASN A 185 -2.95 -11.48 2.23
CA ASN A 185 -3.47 -11.98 3.50
C ASN A 185 -2.74 -13.24 4.02
N GLY A 186 -2.06 -13.99 3.15
CA GLY A 186 -1.34 -15.22 3.49
C GLY A 186 0.18 -15.09 3.72
N PHE A 187 0.78 -13.91 3.51
CA PHE A 187 2.23 -13.70 3.60
C PHE A 187 2.61 -12.47 4.43
N SER A 188 3.65 -12.55 5.26
CA SER A 188 4.13 -11.48 6.15
C SER A 188 4.78 -10.28 5.44
N ARG A 189 4.72 -10.18 4.11
CA ARG A 189 5.32 -9.07 3.32
C ARG A 189 4.29 -8.51 2.34
N SER A 190 3.79 -7.31 2.62
CA SER A 190 2.97 -6.50 1.69
C SER A 190 3.78 -5.92 0.51
N THR A 191 5.11 -5.97 0.62
CA THR A 191 6.08 -5.54 -0.39
C THR A 191 6.69 -6.75 -1.07
N THR A 192 6.64 -6.77 -2.41
CA THR A 192 7.34 -7.77 -3.23
C THR A 192 8.66 -7.20 -3.71
N GLU A 193 9.72 -7.99 -3.62
CA GLU A 193 11.10 -7.67 -4.02
C GLU A 193 11.53 -8.55 -5.21
N GLY A 194 12.52 -8.09 -5.97
CA GLY A 194 13.09 -8.83 -7.10
C GLY A 194 12.38 -8.61 -8.44
N ARG A 195 12.98 -9.19 -9.50
CA ARG A 195 12.46 -9.11 -10.87
C ARG A 195 11.01 -9.57 -10.91
N PRO A 196 10.05 -8.76 -11.40
CA PRO A 196 8.69 -9.21 -11.59
C PRO A 196 8.67 -10.40 -12.53
N ASP A 197 7.91 -11.43 -12.17
CA ASP A 197 7.74 -12.62 -13.00
C ASP A 197 7.28 -12.20 -14.41
N TYR A 198 6.34 -11.24 -14.48
CA TYR A 198 5.79 -10.67 -15.71
C TYR A 198 5.27 -9.25 -15.46
N PHE A 199 5.36 -8.36 -16.47
CA PHE A 199 4.77 -7.02 -16.46
C PHE A 199 4.63 -6.45 -17.87
N THR A 200 3.62 -5.59 -18.09
CA THR A 200 3.47 -4.83 -19.34
C THR A 200 4.22 -3.50 -19.23
N ARG A 201 5.35 -3.34 -19.93
CA ARG A 201 6.27 -2.20 -19.77
C ARG A 201 5.56 -0.84 -19.86
N ARG A 202 4.67 -0.65 -20.84
CA ARG A 202 4.00 0.63 -21.12
C ARG A 202 3.27 1.22 -19.91
N TYR A 203 2.51 0.40 -19.19
CA TYR A 203 1.68 0.81 -18.04
C TYR A 203 2.35 0.57 -16.68
N SER A 204 3.59 0.09 -16.67
CA SER A 204 4.28 -0.28 -15.44
C SER A 204 4.85 0.94 -14.73
N ALA A 205 4.70 0.95 -13.41
CA ALA A 205 5.28 1.98 -12.56
C ALA A 205 6.83 1.93 -12.57
N PRO A 206 7.52 3.06 -12.33
CA PRO A 206 8.98 3.13 -12.39
C PRO A 206 9.69 2.10 -11.52
N GLU A 207 9.19 1.85 -10.30
CA GLU A 207 9.73 0.84 -9.37
C GLU A 207 9.54 -0.59 -9.88
N VAL A 208 8.50 -0.86 -10.68
CA VAL A 208 8.29 -2.17 -11.31
C VAL A 208 9.33 -2.39 -12.40
N LEU A 209 9.57 -1.36 -13.22
CA LEU A 209 10.58 -1.37 -14.29
C LEU A 209 12.00 -1.53 -13.74
N LYS A 210 12.31 -0.89 -12.62
CA LYS A 210 13.61 -0.95 -11.93
C LYS A 210 13.80 -2.21 -11.08
N HIS A 211 12.74 -3.00 -10.90
CA HIS A 211 12.72 -4.18 -10.03
C HIS A 211 12.91 -3.86 -8.54
N ASP A 212 12.56 -2.63 -8.16
CA ASP A 212 12.57 -2.13 -6.79
C ASP A 212 11.39 -2.70 -5.99
N GLN A 213 11.38 -2.38 -4.70
CA GLN A 213 10.28 -2.70 -3.79
C GLN A 213 8.96 -2.09 -4.28
N ARG A 214 7.97 -2.95 -4.52
CA ARG A 214 6.66 -2.56 -5.06
C ARG A 214 5.49 -3.04 -4.19
N ASN A 215 4.47 -2.20 -4.05
CA ASN A 215 3.26 -2.42 -3.24
C ASN A 215 1.99 -2.09 -4.07
N SER A 216 0.83 -1.84 -3.44
CA SER A 216 -0.42 -1.53 -4.13
C SER A 216 -0.42 -0.18 -4.89
N LYS A 217 0.56 0.69 -4.65
CA LYS A 217 0.72 1.96 -5.38
C LYS A 217 1.16 1.77 -6.83
N SER A 218 1.72 0.61 -7.18
CA SER A 218 2.05 0.29 -8.56
C SER A 218 0.78 0.10 -9.40
N ASP A 219 -0.27 -0.52 -8.83
CA ASP A 219 -1.57 -0.64 -9.50
C ASP A 219 -2.26 0.73 -9.68
N VAL A 220 -2.10 1.64 -8.71
CA VAL A 220 -2.60 3.03 -8.82
C VAL A 220 -1.93 3.77 -9.98
N TYR A 221 -0.61 3.60 -10.15
CA TYR A 221 0.13 4.17 -11.26
C TYR A 221 -0.36 3.61 -12.60
N SER A 222 -0.51 2.29 -12.71
CA SER A 222 -0.99 1.63 -13.92
C SER A 222 -2.40 2.09 -14.29
N LEU A 223 -3.30 2.24 -13.30
CA LEU A 223 -4.62 2.82 -13.55
C LEU A 223 -4.54 4.29 -13.98
N GLY A 224 -3.63 5.08 -13.40
CA GLY A 224 -3.40 6.46 -13.82
C GLY A 224 -2.93 6.56 -15.29
N CYS A 225 -2.13 5.59 -15.76
CA CYS A 225 -1.76 5.47 -17.16
C CYS A 225 -2.97 5.12 -18.06
N VAL A 226 -3.84 4.21 -17.61
CA VAL A 226 -5.11 3.94 -18.31
C VAL A 226 -5.99 5.20 -18.38
N PHE A 227 -6.03 5.99 -17.30
CA PHE A 227 -6.76 7.26 -17.30
C PHE A 227 -6.18 8.29 -18.25
N LEU A 228 -4.86 8.30 -18.48
CA LEU A 228 -4.25 9.14 -19.51
C LEU A 228 -4.72 8.75 -20.91
N ASP A 229 -4.79 7.45 -21.24
CA ASP A 229 -5.34 6.96 -22.52
C ASP A 229 -6.83 7.33 -22.67
N MET A 230 -7.62 7.20 -21.61
CA MET A 230 -9.04 7.58 -21.62
C MET A 230 -9.22 9.09 -21.77
N LEU A 231 -8.42 9.90 -21.07
CA LEU A 231 -8.52 11.35 -21.10
C LEU A 231 -8.06 11.92 -22.45
N SER A 232 -6.99 11.39 -23.04
CA SER A 232 -6.54 11.81 -24.38
C SER A 232 -7.56 11.49 -25.47
N THR A 233 -8.31 10.40 -25.31
CA THR A 233 -9.43 10.05 -26.20
C THR A 233 -10.57 11.07 -26.11
N LEU A 234 -10.83 11.61 -24.92
CA LEU A 234 -11.87 12.63 -24.70
C LEU A 234 -11.38 14.07 -24.96
N CYS A 235 -10.08 14.29 -24.89
CA CYS A 235 -9.45 15.61 -24.99
C CYS A 235 -8.26 15.54 -25.97
N PRO A 236 -8.51 15.81 -27.28
CA PRO A 236 -7.49 15.65 -28.33
C PRO A 236 -6.24 16.52 -28.17
N SER A 237 -6.29 17.56 -27.32
CA SER A 237 -5.14 18.39 -26.99
C SER A 237 -4.13 17.70 -26.05
N LEU A 238 -4.52 16.61 -25.36
CA LEU A 238 -3.59 15.76 -24.62
C LEU A 238 -2.93 14.77 -25.56
N ILE A 239 -1.67 15.01 -25.90
CA ILE A 239 -0.93 14.13 -26.81
C ILE A 239 -0.22 13.05 -26.00
N VAL A 240 -0.70 11.81 -26.17
CA VAL A 240 -0.10 10.60 -25.60
C VAL A 240 0.52 9.78 -26.73
N ASP A 241 1.81 9.50 -26.61
CA ASP A 241 2.50 8.59 -27.53
C ASP A 241 2.05 7.13 -27.26
N LYS A 242 1.54 6.47 -28.31
CA LYS A 242 0.99 5.12 -28.22
C LYS A 242 2.07 4.02 -28.20
N ASP A 243 3.29 4.32 -28.61
CA ASP A 243 4.37 3.34 -28.67
C ASP A 243 5.35 3.48 -27.51
N GLU A 244 5.35 4.64 -26.86
CA GLU A 244 6.27 4.93 -25.75
C GLU A 244 5.76 4.46 -24.38
N CYS A 245 6.70 4.15 -23.48
CA CYS A 245 6.39 3.83 -22.10
C CYS A 245 6.00 5.10 -21.33
N PHE A 246 4.87 5.06 -20.62
CA PHE A 246 4.39 6.20 -19.83
C PHE A 246 5.43 6.70 -18.83
N SER A 247 6.22 5.80 -18.21
CA SER A 247 7.26 6.19 -17.26
C SER A 247 8.30 7.14 -17.86
N ASN A 248 8.59 7.02 -19.17
CA ASN A 248 9.60 7.84 -19.86
C ASN A 248 9.05 9.23 -20.24
N THR A 249 7.76 9.36 -20.51
CA THR A 249 7.12 10.60 -20.98
C THR A 249 6.32 11.32 -19.89
N MET A 250 6.25 10.76 -18.68
CA MET A 250 5.35 11.26 -17.63
C MET A 250 5.58 12.73 -17.24
N GLN A 251 6.83 13.20 -17.25
CA GLN A 251 7.12 14.60 -16.94
C GLN A 251 6.49 15.55 -17.98
N GLN A 252 6.59 15.20 -19.26
CA GLN A 252 5.96 15.94 -20.34
C GLN A 252 4.43 15.88 -20.24
N LEU A 253 3.87 14.71 -19.93
CA LEU A 253 2.44 14.52 -19.75
C LEU A 253 1.90 15.34 -18.56
N HIS A 254 2.62 15.39 -17.43
CA HIS A 254 2.27 16.25 -16.28
C HIS A 254 2.30 17.74 -16.63
N SER A 255 3.18 18.17 -17.54
CA SER A 255 3.16 19.55 -18.06
C SER A 255 1.92 19.80 -18.92
N GLN A 256 1.62 18.90 -19.86
CA GLN A 256 0.41 19.01 -20.70
C GLN A 256 -0.87 19.07 -19.85
N LEU A 257 -0.98 18.22 -18.81
CA LEU A 257 -2.14 18.21 -17.91
C LEU A 257 -2.35 19.51 -17.13
N GLN A 258 -1.31 20.32 -16.92
CA GLN A 258 -1.44 21.62 -16.25
C GLN A 258 -2.03 22.69 -17.16
N ASP A 259 -1.71 22.60 -18.46
CA ASP A 259 -2.05 23.60 -19.46
C ASP A 259 -3.28 23.22 -20.27
N ILE A 260 -3.76 21.98 -20.15
CA ILE A 260 -4.89 21.49 -20.93
C ILE A 260 -6.20 22.15 -20.52
N GLU A 261 -6.94 22.64 -21.51
CA GLU A 261 -8.34 23.04 -21.35
C GLU A 261 -9.24 21.79 -21.32
N ALA A 262 -9.19 21.05 -20.20
CA ALA A 262 -10.09 19.92 -19.97
C ALA A 262 -11.55 20.40 -19.87
N PRO A 263 -12.54 19.58 -20.31
CA PRO A 263 -13.94 19.83 -20.02
C PRO A 263 -14.16 20.09 -18.52
N LYS A 264 -15.03 21.04 -18.16
CA LYS A 264 -15.23 21.46 -16.75
C LYS A 264 -15.65 20.32 -15.83
N ASP A 265 -16.31 19.30 -16.36
CA ASP A 265 -16.71 18.09 -15.65
C ASP A 265 -15.56 17.10 -15.42
N LEU A 266 -14.42 17.31 -16.10
CA LEU A 266 -13.23 16.47 -16.08
C LEU A 266 -11.99 17.21 -15.55
N ASP A 267 -12.10 18.47 -15.12
CA ASP A 267 -10.96 19.28 -14.66
C ASP A 267 -10.28 18.68 -13.43
N VAL A 268 -11.07 18.12 -12.50
CA VAL A 268 -10.59 17.41 -11.31
C VAL A 268 -9.77 16.16 -11.66
N LEU A 269 -9.97 15.57 -12.85
CA LEU A 269 -9.22 14.38 -13.27
C LEU A 269 -7.74 14.68 -13.51
N THR A 270 -7.38 15.87 -14.00
CA THR A 270 -5.98 16.17 -14.33
C THR A 270 -5.09 16.14 -13.08
N ASP A 271 -5.57 16.71 -11.97
CA ASP A 271 -4.90 16.67 -10.67
C ASP A 271 -4.82 15.24 -10.12
N ILE A 272 -5.92 14.48 -10.19
CA ILE A 272 -5.97 13.10 -9.71
C ILE A 272 -5.02 12.22 -10.50
N ILE A 273 -5.04 12.30 -11.83
CA ILE A 273 -4.17 11.54 -12.74
C ILE A 273 -2.70 11.88 -12.44
N SER A 274 -2.38 13.16 -12.27
CA SER A 274 -1.02 13.59 -11.92
C SER A 274 -0.55 12.96 -10.61
N CYS A 275 -1.41 12.92 -9.58
CA CYS A 275 -1.07 12.28 -8.31
C CYS A 275 -1.10 10.75 -8.36
N MET A 276 -1.89 10.12 -9.24
CA MET A 276 -1.87 8.67 -9.45
C MET A 276 -0.58 8.23 -10.15
N THR A 277 -0.06 9.06 -11.06
CA THR A 277 1.09 8.78 -11.92
C THR A 277 2.40 9.44 -11.43
N ALA A 278 2.46 9.89 -10.17
CA ALA A 278 3.69 10.41 -9.58
C ALA A 278 4.81 9.36 -9.67
N GLN A 279 6.01 9.78 -10.08
CA GLN A 279 7.13 8.86 -10.33
C GLN A 279 7.55 8.12 -9.05
N GLU A 280 7.65 8.84 -7.92
CA GLU A 280 7.88 8.22 -6.61
C GLU A 280 6.61 7.59 -6.03
N GLY A 281 6.67 6.30 -5.67
CA GLY A 281 5.52 5.57 -5.12
C GLY A 281 5.00 6.11 -3.79
N SER A 282 5.86 6.74 -2.99
CA SER A 282 5.53 7.43 -1.73
C SER A 282 4.60 8.64 -1.95
N SER A 283 4.80 9.35 -3.06
CA SER A 283 4.07 10.56 -3.44
C SER A 283 2.74 10.27 -4.13
N ARG A 284 2.51 9.02 -4.56
CA ARG A 284 1.25 8.62 -5.21
C ARG A 284 0.07 8.59 -4.25
N LEU A 285 -1.13 8.85 -4.76
CA LEU A 285 -2.38 8.57 -4.04
C LEU A 285 -2.53 7.08 -3.73
N CYS A 286 -3.31 6.71 -2.71
CA CYS A 286 -3.80 5.32 -2.63
C CYS A 286 -5.11 5.23 -3.41
N SER A 287 -5.52 4.01 -3.78
CA SER A 287 -6.73 3.79 -4.57
C SER A 287 -7.98 4.44 -3.96
N MET A 288 -8.14 4.40 -2.63
CA MET A 288 -9.24 5.08 -1.93
C MET A 288 -9.24 6.60 -2.19
N HIS A 289 -8.11 7.27 -2.05
CA HIS A 289 -8.02 8.72 -2.28
C HIS A 289 -8.16 9.10 -3.76
N ALA A 290 -7.85 8.19 -4.69
CA ALA A 290 -8.15 8.38 -6.10
C ALA A 290 -9.65 8.20 -6.39
N ALA A 291 -10.32 7.24 -5.73
CA ALA A 291 -11.73 6.93 -5.97
C ALA A 291 -12.70 7.95 -5.36
N ILE A 292 -12.46 8.40 -4.12
CA ILE A 292 -13.38 9.31 -3.39
C ILE A 292 -13.84 10.53 -4.19
N PRO A 293 -12.95 11.35 -4.80
CA PRO A 293 -13.40 12.52 -5.54
C PRO A 293 -14.18 12.17 -6.81
N LEU A 294 -13.88 11.02 -7.44
CA LEU A 294 -14.58 10.54 -8.65
C LEU A 294 -15.96 10.00 -8.33
N LEU A 295 -16.11 9.31 -7.20
CA LEU A 295 -17.40 8.79 -6.73
C LEU A 295 -18.40 9.90 -6.35
N GLN A 296 -17.94 11.13 -6.14
CA GLN A 296 -18.80 12.28 -5.81
C GLN A 296 -19.32 13.01 -7.04
N GLN A 297 -18.84 12.66 -8.23
CA GLN A 297 -19.25 13.29 -9.49
C GLN A 297 -20.10 12.30 -10.30
N ILE A 298 -21.38 12.61 -10.48
CA ILE A 298 -22.35 11.75 -11.19
C ILE A 298 -21.90 11.49 -12.64
N GLU A 299 -21.15 12.41 -13.24
CA GLU A 299 -20.67 12.27 -14.61
C GLU A 299 -19.48 11.31 -14.76
N THR A 300 -18.74 11.06 -13.66
CA THR A 300 -17.53 10.22 -13.70
C THR A 300 -17.73 8.84 -13.09
N CYS A 301 -18.94 8.48 -12.63
CA CYS A 301 -19.22 7.15 -12.10
C CYS A 301 -20.66 6.67 -12.35
N CYS A 302 -20.88 5.35 -12.45
CA CYS A 302 -22.23 4.80 -12.60
C CYS A 302 -23.05 4.95 -11.32
N SER A 303 -24.37 5.06 -11.46
CA SER A 303 -25.34 5.19 -10.34
C SER A 303 -25.17 4.13 -9.28
N ASP A 304 -24.78 2.93 -9.68
CA ASP A 304 -24.76 1.80 -8.78
C ASP A 304 -23.48 1.76 -7.92
N CYS A 305 -22.44 2.54 -8.28
CA CYS A 305 -21.23 2.75 -7.47
C CYS A 305 -21.39 3.91 -6.50
N VAL A 306 -22.22 4.88 -6.88
CA VAL A 306 -22.75 5.93 -6.01
C VAL A 306 -23.70 5.26 -5.00
N GLY A 307 -23.28 5.17 -3.74
CA GLY A 307 -23.98 4.50 -2.64
C GLY A 307 -23.31 3.22 -2.13
N SER A 308 -22.16 2.84 -2.71
CA SER A 308 -21.40 1.67 -2.24
C SER A 308 -20.85 1.86 -0.81
N PRO A 309 -20.47 0.77 -0.08
CA PRO A 309 -19.87 0.86 1.26
C PRO A 309 -18.66 1.80 1.35
N LEU A 310 -17.98 2.07 0.22
CA LEU A 310 -16.89 3.04 0.12
C LEU A 310 -17.36 4.49 0.35
N GLN A 311 -18.59 4.81 -0.03
CA GLN A 311 -19.23 6.10 0.23
C GLN A 311 -19.77 6.19 1.66
N GLU A 312 -20.29 5.08 2.22
CA GLU A 312 -20.64 5.00 3.65
C GLU A 312 -19.40 5.07 4.55
N GLU A 313 -18.27 4.49 4.14
CA GLU A 313 -16.99 4.60 4.84
C GLU A 313 -16.43 6.03 4.72
N ASN A 314 -16.63 6.72 3.59
CA ASN A 314 -16.35 8.15 3.45
C ASN A 314 -17.28 9.03 4.33
N GLU A 315 -18.57 8.70 4.41
CA GLU A 315 -19.57 9.35 5.27
C GLU A 315 -19.30 9.11 6.77
N ARG A 316 -18.82 7.90 7.12
CA ARG A 316 -18.37 7.53 8.47
C ARG A 316 -17.05 8.21 8.81
N VAL A 317 -16.10 8.26 7.89
CA VAL A 317 -14.84 9.03 8.00
C VAL A 317 -15.11 10.54 8.12
N LYS A 318 -16.17 11.06 7.49
CA LYS A 318 -16.67 12.44 7.65
C LYS A 318 -17.38 12.66 8.99
N ARG A 319 -18.16 11.69 9.49
CA ARG A 319 -18.88 11.75 10.79
C ARG A 319 -17.96 11.54 12.00
N ASP A 320 -16.97 10.67 11.90
CA ASP A 320 -16.02 10.31 12.97
C ASP A 320 -14.84 11.32 13.07
N ASN A 321 -15.00 12.54 12.54
CA ASN A 321 -14.00 13.61 12.58
C ASN A 321 -12.58 13.15 12.19
N CYS A 322 -12.47 12.42 11.08
CA CYS A 322 -11.19 12.02 10.54
C CYS A 322 -10.37 13.25 10.09
N PHE A 323 -9.21 13.46 10.71
CA PHE A 323 -8.31 14.59 10.44
C PHE A 323 -7.77 14.64 8.99
N LEU A 324 -7.91 13.55 8.22
CA LEU A 324 -7.55 13.54 6.78
C LEU A 324 -8.50 14.37 5.92
N CYS A 325 -9.72 14.67 6.39
CA CYS A 325 -10.68 15.55 5.72
C CYS A 325 -10.55 17.03 6.15
N GLN A 326 -9.83 17.33 7.24
CA GLN A 326 -9.62 18.70 7.72
C GLN A 326 -8.28 19.32 7.27
N GLY A 327 -7.47 18.58 6.53
CA GLY A 327 -6.26 19.05 5.85
C GLY A 327 -6.43 19.44 4.38
N GLY A 328 -7.66 19.65 3.90
CA GLY A 328 -7.97 20.11 2.55
C GLY A 328 -9.49 20.20 2.36
N LYS A 329 -10.06 21.40 2.53
CA LYS A 329 -11.51 21.65 2.65
C LYS A 329 -12.34 21.00 1.51
N MET A 330 -13.07 19.93 1.79
CA MET A 330 -14.28 19.59 1.04
C MET A 330 -15.51 20.03 1.85
N LYS A 331 -16.06 21.21 1.53
CA LYS A 331 -17.46 21.55 1.80
C LYS A 331 -18.20 21.43 0.46
N THR A 332 -19.07 20.46 0.33
CA THR A 332 -20.12 20.42 -0.70
C THR A 332 -21.22 21.40 -0.32
N THR A 333 -21.51 22.40 -1.15
CA THR A 333 -22.87 22.84 -1.59
C THR A 333 -22.81 24.13 -2.43
N ALA A 334 -23.71 24.19 -3.40
CA ALA A 334 -23.86 25.18 -4.47
C ALA A 334 -24.20 26.61 -4.03
N THR A 335 -23.91 27.59 -4.93
CA THR A 335 -24.78 28.71 -5.41
C THR A 335 -24.05 30.08 -5.55
N ILE A 336 -23.81 30.48 -6.82
CA ILE A 336 -23.96 31.79 -7.51
C ILE A 336 -23.14 33.05 -7.08
N TYR A 337 -22.38 33.60 -8.07
CA TYR A 337 -21.98 35.00 -8.44
C TYR A 337 -21.77 36.07 -7.34
N THR A 338 -20.83 37.03 -7.31
CA THR A 338 -19.96 37.86 -8.20
C THR A 338 -18.79 38.37 -7.30
N GLY A 339 -17.51 38.56 -7.66
CA GLY A 339 -16.90 39.50 -8.62
C GLY A 339 -15.74 40.32 -7.97
N ARG A 340 -14.56 40.38 -8.64
CA ARG A 340 -13.38 41.33 -8.56
C ARG A 340 -12.63 41.47 -7.20
N SER A 341 -11.31 41.75 -7.08
CA SER A 341 -10.14 42.03 -7.96
C SER A 341 -8.87 42.21 -7.08
N GLY A 342 -7.64 42.00 -7.63
CA GLY A 342 -6.36 42.60 -7.16
C GLY A 342 -5.40 41.70 -6.35
N THR A 343 -4.31 41.15 -6.93
CA THR A 343 -2.87 41.61 -6.89
C THR A 343 -2.21 41.58 -5.49
N ASN A 344 -0.97 41.15 -5.25
CA ASN A 344 0.18 40.84 -6.09
C ASN A 344 1.17 39.89 -5.36
N LEU A 345 2.07 39.27 -6.13
CA LEU A 345 3.15 38.35 -5.74
C LEU A 345 4.43 39.07 -5.28
N ALA A 346 5.24 38.42 -4.44
CA ALA A 346 6.69 38.23 -4.66
C ALA A 346 7.32 37.30 -3.59
N ASP A 347 7.88 36.18 -4.07
CA ASP A 347 9.26 35.69 -3.80
C ASP A 347 9.38 34.16 -3.74
N VAL A 348 10.30 33.66 -4.57
CA VAL A 348 10.47 32.27 -5.02
C VAL A 348 11.95 31.91 -4.91
N ASN A 349 12.22 30.66 -4.48
CA ASN A 349 13.22 29.68 -4.99
C ASN A 349 13.75 28.79 -3.84
N TYR A 350 13.85 27.45 -3.86
CA TYR A 350 13.46 26.37 -4.78
C TYR A 350 13.54 25.05 -3.95
N HIS A 351 12.43 24.33 -3.74
CA HIS A 351 12.39 22.87 -3.53
C HIS A 351 11.03 22.39 -4.05
N SER A 352 11.01 22.12 -5.36
CA SER A 352 9.82 21.87 -6.17
C SER A 352 9.68 20.38 -6.47
N SER A 353 8.57 19.81 -6.03
CA SER A 353 7.61 19.19 -6.93
C SER A 353 6.27 19.12 -6.18
N TYR A 354 5.24 19.74 -6.75
CA TYR A 354 3.85 19.78 -6.25
C TYR A 354 3.46 20.80 -5.15
N GLU A 355 4.34 21.73 -4.74
CA GLU A 355 3.97 22.90 -3.91
C GLU A 355 2.92 23.83 -4.61
N TRP A 356 2.86 23.80 -5.94
CA TRP A 356 1.92 24.61 -6.72
C TRP A 356 0.46 24.17 -6.58
N VAL A 357 0.21 22.86 -6.39
CA VAL A 357 -1.12 22.27 -6.16
C VAL A 357 -1.72 22.80 -4.85
N LEU A 358 -0.88 23.04 -3.84
CA LEU A 358 -1.27 23.65 -2.56
C LEU A 358 -1.45 25.18 -2.64
N LYS A 359 -0.75 25.86 -3.57
CA LYS A 359 -0.83 27.33 -3.74
C LYS A 359 -2.10 27.80 -4.43
N LYS A 360 -2.64 27.07 -5.41
CA LYS A 360 -3.92 27.42 -6.07
C LYS A 360 -5.11 27.39 -5.08
N TRP A 361 -5.01 26.56 -4.04
CA TRP A 361 -5.99 26.40 -2.95
C TRP A 361 -5.95 27.49 -1.86
N LYS A 362 -4.86 28.26 -1.73
CA LYS A 362 -4.66 29.21 -0.61
C LYS A 362 -5.14 30.64 -0.87
N ARG A 363 -5.52 31.01 -2.09
CA ARG A 363 -5.92 32.39 -2.47
C ARG A 363 -7.30 32.85 -1.94
N LEU A 364 -7.91 32.11 -1.00
CA LEU A 364 -9.32 32.28 -0.60
C LEU A 364 -9.60 32.51 0.90
N ARG A 365 -8.63 32.87 1.74
CA ARG A 365 -8.96 33.32 3.12
C ARG A 365 -7.92 34.27 3.74
N TYR A 366 -8.30 35.53 3.92
CA TYR A 366 -8.00 36.39 5.07
C TYR A 366 -9.11 37.47 5.04
N ASN A 367 -10.01 37.58 6.02
CA ASN A 367 -9.76 38.12 7.36
C ASN A 367 -10.72 37.59 8.45
N ASN A 368 -10.21 37.67 9.69
CA ASN A 368 -10.78 37.63 11.05
C ASN A 368 -12.30 37.94 11.23
N THR A 369 -13.01 37.44 12.26
CA THR A 369 -12.74 37.65 13.70
C THR A 369 -13.27 36.55 14.65
N MET A 370 -12.71 36.62 15.86
CA MET A 370 -12.79 35.81 17.09
C MET A 370 -14.07 36.05 17.92
N SER A 371 -14.60 35.03 18.62
CA SER A 371 -15.18 35.14 19.99
C SER A 371 -15.56 33.77 20.61
N GLN A 372 -15.56 33.77 21.95
CA GLN A 372 -15.53 32.68 22.95
C GLN A 372 -16.86 31.93 23.20
N TRP A 373 -16.85 31.05 24.23
CA TRP A 373 -17.93 30.46 25.11
C TRP A 373 -17.80 28.92 25.15
N GLU A 374 -17.22 28.29 26.18
CA GLU A 374 -17.67 27.95 27.56
C GLU A 374 -18.39 26.59 27.71
N PHE A 375 -18.31 26.03 28.93
CA PHE A 375 -18.32 24.61 29.34
C PHE A 375 -19.71 24.08 29.80
N SER A 376 -19.79 22.76 30.04
CA SER A 376 -20.82 21.94 30.76
C SER A 376 -22.04 21.47 29.91
N ASP A 377 -22.67 20.29 30.08
CA ASP A 377 -22.76 19.32 31.19
C ASP A 377 -23.03 17.86 30.73
N TYR A 378 -22.82 16.95 31.69
CA TYR A 378 -23.19 15.53 31.82
C TYR A 378 -24.51 15.06 31.17
N TYR A 379 -24.54 13.83 30.62
CA TYR A 379 -25.64 12.86 30.83
C TYR A 379 -25.17 11.42 30.55
N ASP A 380 -25.56 10.51 31.46
CA ASP A 380 -25.22 9.09 31.56
C ASP A 380 -26.21 8.15 30.83
N GLY A 381 -25.65 7.12 30.16
CA GLY A 381 -26.18 5.76 29.95
C GLY A 381 -27.16 5.47 28.79
N PRO A 382 -27.31 4.21 28.29
CA PRO A 382 -26.44 3.01 28.32
C PRO A 382 -26.13 2.42 26.88
N PRO A 383 -25.22 1.42 26.72
CA PRO A 383 -24.94 0.75 25.43
C PRO A 383 -25.77 -0.55 25.21
N PRO A 384 -25.72 -1.18 24.01
CA PRO A 384 -26.90 -1.65 23.27
C PRO A 384 -27.11 -3.18 23.20
N ASN A 385 -28.30 -3.60 22.74
CA ASN A 385 -28.61 -4.95 22.23
C ASN A 385 -29.13 -4.82 20.78
N SER A 386 -28.39 -5.23 19.74
CA SER A 386 -28.15 -6.58 19.22
C SER A 386 -29.13 -6.99 18.11
N ARG A 387 -28.62 -7.11 16.88
CA ARG A 387 -29.04 -8.12 15.89
C ARG A 387 -27.82 -8.60 15.08
N SER A 388 -27.66 -9.92 15.12
CA SER A 388 -26.73 -10.87 14.50
C SER A 388 -26.70 -10.85 12.95
N GLY A 389 -25.69 -11.37 12.25
CA GLY A 389 -24.54 -12.16 12.69
C GLY A 389 -23.62 -12.60 11.52
N GLY A 390 -22.41 -13.02 11.90
CA GLY A 390 -21.39 -13.69 11.10
C GLY A 390 -20.27 -14.12 12.05
N HIS A 391 -19.87 -15.39 12.04
CA HIS A 391 -19.07 -16.04 13.08
C HIS A 391 -17.78 -15.29 13.48
N LEU A 392 -17.65 -14.96 14.77
CA LEU A 392 -16.36 -14.64 15.39
C LEU A 392 -15.51 -15.92 15.44
N LEU A 393 -14.28 -15.85 14.92
CA LEU A 393 -13.22 -16.76 15.35
C LEU A 393 -12.84 -16.35 16.78
N GLU A 394 -13.37 -17.08 17.75
CA GLU A 394 -12.95 -16.98 19.15
C GLU A 394 -11.44 -17.24 19.23
N GLY A 395 -10.69 -16.22 19.68
CA GLY A 395 -9.38 -16.46 20.26
C GLY A 395 -9.55 -17.47 21.39
N THR A 396 -8.56 -18.34 21.59
CA THR A 396 -8.55 -19.40 22.60
C THR A 396 -8.57 -18.83 24.02
N TYR A 397 -9.71 -18.31 24.47
CA TYR A 397 -10.04 -18.21 25.87
C TYR A 397 -10.66 -19.56 26.24
N ASN A 398 -9.92 -20.36 27.01
CA ASN A 398 -10.39 -21.64 27.51
C ASN A 398 -11.10 -21.43 28.85
N PRO A 399 -12.44 -21.49 28.93
CA PRO A 399 -13.17 -21.31 30.18
C PRO A 399 -13.00 -22.49 31.17
N GLN A 400 -12.37 -23.60 30.75
CA GLN A 400 -12.09 -24.77 31.57
C GLN A 400 -10.70 -24.73 32.23
N ASN A 401 -9.93 -23.66 32.02
CA ASN A 401 -8.69 -23.42 32.76
C ASN A 401 -8.86 -22.18 33.65
N PRO A 402 -9.46 -22.31 34.85
CA PRO A 402 -9.57 -21.21 35.79
C PRO A 402 -8.20 -21.01 36.44
N ALA A 403 -7.26 -20.41 35.70
CA ALA A 403 -6.12 -19.76 36.33
C ALA A 403 -6.69 -18.56 37.09
N MET A 404 -6.94 -18.80 38.39
CA MET A 404 -7.34 -17.83 39.38
C MET A 404 -6.62 -16.48 39.22
N ALA A 405 -7.38 -15.40 39.28
CA ALA A 405 -6.97 -14.06 39.74
C ALA A 405 -5.47 -13.73 39.55
N LEU A 406 -5.08 -13.26 38.37
CA LEU A 406 -3.84 -12.52 38.21
C LEU A 406 -4.18 -11.08 37.87
N HIS A 407 -3.88 -10.20 38.83
CA HIS A 407 -3.84 -8.76 38.70
C HIS A 407 -3.19 -8.33 37.37
N TYR A 408 -3.98 -7.98 36.36
CA TYR A 408 -3.46 -7.19 35.27
C TYR A 408 -3.26 -5.77 35.80
N GLU A 409 -2.01 -5.33 35.90
CA GLU A 409 -1.70 -3.93 36.22
C GLU A 409 -2.32 -3.05 35.13
N ILE A 410 -3.20 -2.13 35.54
CA ILE A 410 -3.80 -1.16 34.64
C ILE A 410 -2.71 -0.21 34.18
N LEU A 411 -2.56 -0.05 32.86
CA LEU A 411 -1.61 0.89 32.29
C LEU A 411 -1.99 2.31 32.75
N ASP A 412 -1.03 2.98 33.39
CA ASP A 412 -1.16 4.34 33.92
C ASP A 412 -1.79 5.30 32.89
N SER A 413 -2.73 6.13 33.34
CA SER A 413 -3.51 7.03 32.47
C SER A 413 -2.67 8.06 31.72
N SER A 414 -1.42 8.30 32.14
CA SER A 414 -0.47 9.12 31.38
C SER A 414 -0.07 8.50 30.04
N TYR A 415 -0.29 7.19 29.82
CA TYR A 415 -0.13 6.54 28.53
C TYR A 415 -1.41 6.61 27.71
N HIS A 416 -1.41 7.44 26.68
CA HIS A 416 -2.55 7.62 25.80
C HIS A 416 -2.10 7.75 24.34
N ALA A 417 -3.02 7.59 23.40
CA ALA A 417 -2.70 7.80 22.00
C ALA A 417 -2.54 9.30 21.76
N HIS A 418 -1.42 9.69 21.15
CA HIS A 418 -1.16 11.07 20.79
C HIS A 418 -1.38 11.30 19.29
N HIS A 419 -1.72 12.53 18.90
CA HIS A 419 -1.75 12.92 17.50
C HIS A 419 -0.36 12.80 16.87
N ARG A 420 -0.24 12.57 15.55
CA ARG A 420 1.06 12.40 14.88
C ARG A 420 2.04 13.57 15.12
N ASP A 421 1.51 14.78 15.30
CA ASP A 421 2.29 16.01 15.53
C ASP A 421 2.95 16.04 16.91
N PHE A 422 2.56 15.12 17.80
CA PHE A 422 3.29 14.87 19.03
C PHE A 422 4.69 14.33 18.75
N PHE A 423 4.81 13.42 17.78
CA PHE A 423 6.01 12.64 17.51
C PHE A 423 7.00 13.42 16.64
N GLN A 424 7.33 14.67 16.98
CA GLN A 424 8.32 15.47 16.25
C GLN A 424 9.74 14.95 16.50
N GLU A 425 10.66 15.17 15.56
CA GLU A 425 12.09 14.85 15.73
C GLU A 425 12.63 15.45 17.04
N GLY A 426 13.34 14.63 17.81
CA GLY A 426 13.80 14.97 19.16
C GLY A 426 12.77 14.72 20.27
N ARG A 427 11.50 14.40 19.99
CA ARG A 427 10.50 14.10 21.04
C ARG A 427 10.88 12.81 21.79
N LEU A 428 10.93 12.89 23.12
CA LEU A 428 11.13 11.76 24.02
C LEU A 428 9.79 11.28 24.59
N PHE A 429 9.50 10.00 24.42
CA PHE A 429 8.31 9.37 24.97
C PHE A 429 8.60 7.96 25.50
N SER A 430 7.69 7.42 26.30
CA SER A 430 7.70 6.02 26.74
C SER A 430 6.54 5.26 26.13
N VAL A 431 6.74 4.01 25.73
CA VAL A 431 5.71 3.12 25.16
C VAL A 431 5.83 1.73 25.77
N LEU A 432 4.71 1.00 25.88
CA LEU A 432 4.78 -0.45 26.11
C LEU A 432 5.29 -1.11 24.84
N PHE A 433 6.47 -1.73 24.94
CA PHE A 433 7.15 -2.35 23.81
C PHE A 433 7.20 -3.86 24.02
N THR A 434 6.80 -4.61 22.98
CA THR A 434 6.79 -6.08 23.00
C THR A 434 8.00 -6.61 22.26
N GLU A 435 8.76 -7.50 22.88
CA GLU A 435 9.93 -8.15 22.28
C GLU A 435 9.81 -9.67 22.36
N PRO A 436 10.28 -10.42 21.35
CA PRO A 436 10.31 -11.88 21.44
C PRO A 436 11.22 -12.32 22.57
N ALA A 437 10.78 -13.31 23.37
CA ALA A 437 11.63 -13.92 24.37
C ALA A 437 12.61 -14.89 23.68
N GLY A 438 13.91 -14.60 23.76
CA GLY A 438 14.94 -15.46 23.17
C GLY A 438 14.99 -16.86 23.80
N ALA A 439 15.59 -17.83 23.09
CA ALA A 439 15.68 -19.23 23.54
C ALA A 439 16.33 -19.41 24.94
N ASN A 440 17.16 -18.45 25.37
CA ASN A 440 17.84 -18.42 26.67
C ASN A 440 16.97 -17.92 27.84
N ALA A 441 15.70 -17.56 27.58
CA ALA A 441 14.74 -17.12 28.61
C ALA A 441 14.37 -18.21 29.63
N ILE A 442 14.77 -19.47 29.40
CA ILE A 442 14.59 -20.61 30.30
C ILE A 442 15.96 -21.18 30.63
N ARG A 443 16.33 -21.20 31.91
CA ARG A 443 17.36 -22.13 32.43
C ARG A 443 16.67 -23.16 33.31
N ASN A 444 16.93 -24.44 33.07
CA ASN A 444 16.51 -25.56 33.92
C ASN A 444 15.01 -25.66 34.24
N ASN A 445 14.14 -25.49 33.25
CA ASN A 445 12.68 -25.67 33.41
C ASN A 445 12.02 -24.84 34.54
N ALA A 446 12.74 -23.84 35.07
CA ALA A 446 12.23 -22.86 36.01
C ALA A 446 12.25 -21.50 35.32
N VAL A 447 11.13 -20.78 35.40
CA VAL A 447 11.07 -19.36 35.06
C VAL A 447 12.06 -18.68 36.00
N THR A 448 13.15 -18.12 35.48
CA THR A 448 14.04 -17.30 36.31
C THR A 448 13.22 -16.13 36.85
N ASP A 449 13.19 -16.01 38.17
CA ASP A 449 12.29 -15.20 39.02
C ASP A 449 12.31 -13.67 38.81
N TYR A 450 12.70 -13.17 37.64
CA TYR A 450 12.98 -11.75 37.42
C TYR A 450 12.21 -11.08 36.27
N ASN A 451 11.22 -11.73 35.66
CA ASN A 451 10.35 -11.03 34.69
C ASN A 451 8.91 -11.52 34.77
N SER A 452 8.08 -10.83 35.56
CA SER A 452 6.64 -11.03 35.67
C SER A 452 5.85 -10.67 34.41
N ALA A 453 6.51 -10.16 33.36
CA ALA A 453 5.88 -9.70 32.11
C ALA A 453 6.16 -10.62 30.90
N LEU A 454 6.30 -11.92 31.13
CA LEU A 454 6.40 -12.93 30.06
C LEU A 454 4.99 -13.38 29.63
N SER A 455 4.61 -13.06 28.40
CA SER A 455 3.32 -13.48 27.81
C SER A 455 3.52 -14.64 26.84
N HIS A 456 2.64 -15.64 26.92
CA HIS A 456 2.55 -16.70 25.91
C HIS A 456 1.72 -16.20 24.72
N VAL A 457 2.27 -16.31 23.52
CA VAL A 457 1.60 -15.90 22.27
C VAL A 457 1.20 -17.14 21.45
N LEU A 458 0.29 -16.98 20.48
CA LEU A 458 -0.20 -18.05 19.62
C LEU A 458 0.95 -18.86 18.99
N LEU A 459 0.76 -20.16 18.80
CA LEU A 459 1.76 -21.13 18.28
C LEU A 459 2.93 -21.44 19.25
N GLY A 460 2.74 -21.26 20.56
CA GLY A 460 3.72 -21.65 21.57
C GLY A 460 4.89 -20.67 21.73
N GLY A 461 4.84 -19.52 21.07
CA GLY A 461 5.81 -18.44 21.22
C GLY A 461 5.68 -17.74 22.58
N ARG A 462 6.71 -16.96 22.95
CA ARG A 462 6.73 -16.17 24.18
C ARG A 462 7.31 -14.78 23.91
N SER A 463 6.78 -13.76 24.58
CA SER A 463 7.20 -12.38 24.42
C SER A 463 7.31 -11.67 25.77
N TYR A 464 8.28 -10.77 25.89
CA TYR A 464 8.41 -9.83 27.01
C TYR A 464 7.70 -8.53 26.68
N ILE A 465 6.94 -8.00 27.63
CA ILE A 465 6.36 -6.64 27.55
C ILE A 465 7.06 -5.75 28.56
N GLN A 466 7.65 -4.65 28.11
CA GLN A 466 8.32 -3.69 28.99
C GLN A 466 8.08 -2.24 28.56
N ARG A 467 8.13 -1.31 29.52
CA ARG A 467 8.12 0.13 29.22
C ARG A 467 9.48 0.52 28.64
N ARG A 468 9.48 1.12 27.45
CA ARG A 468 10.70 1.54 26.76
C ARG A 468 10.63 3.00 26.36
N ARG A 469 11.73 3.72 26.56
CA ARG A 469 11.88 5.13 26.18
C ARG A 469 12.47 5.25 24.79
N PHE A 470 11.91 6.13 23.98
CA PHE A 470 12.29 6.37 22.59
C PHE A 470 12.40 7.87 22.30
N ILE A 471 13.38 8.24 21.48
CA ILE A 471 13.50 9.57 20.89
C ILE A 471 13.21 9.48 19.40
N VAL A 472 12.29 10.32 18.90
CA VAL A 472 11.98 10.36 17.47
C VAL A 472 13.18 10.91 16.69
N VAL A 473 13.56 10.21 15.62
CA VAL A 473 14.61 10.63 14.67
C VAL A 473 14.08 10.98 13.30
N ARG A 474 12.90 10.47 12.92
CA ARG A 474 12.29 10.78 11.62
C ARG A 474 10.80 10.45 11.59
N ASN A 475 9.97 11.40 11.15
CA ASN A 475 8.55 11.19 10.94
C ASN A 475 8.26 10.46 9.62
N ARG A 476 7.34 9.50 9.63
CA ARG A 476 6.74 8.90 8.42
C ARG A 476 5.22 9.08 8.43
N LYS A 477 4.55 8.71 7.35
CA LYS A 477 3.10 8.98 7.19
C LYS A 477 2.23 8.27 8.25
N ALA A 478 2.61 7.07 8.68
CA ALA A 478 1.80 6.22 9.58
C ALA A 478 2.49 5.85 10.91
N PHE A 479 3.77 6.17 11.05
CA PHE A 479 4.62 5.86 12.21
C PHE A 479 5.79 6.83 12.21
N CYS A 480 6.56 6.90 13.29
CA CYS A 480 7.87 7.55 13.29
C CYS A 480 8.98 6.50 13.48
N TYR A 481 10.16 6.76 12.93
CA TYR A 481 11.37 6.10 13.39
C TYR A 481 11.82 6.76 14.68
N ALA A 482 12.05 5.92 15.69
CA ALA A 482 12.54 6.37 16.98
C ALA A 482 13.62 5.42 17.50
N ILE A 483 14.61 5.96 18.19
CA ILE A 483 15.74 5.20 18.74
C ILE A 483 15.64 5.09 20.26
N PRO A 484 16.02 3.94 20.85
CA PRO A 484 15.77 3.68 22.25
C PRO A 484 16.80 4.33 23.19
N ILE A 485 16.37 4.59 24.43
CA ILE A 485 17.26 4.85 25.56
C ILE A 485 17.29 3.62 26.47
N PHE A 486 18.48 3.11 26.76
CA PHE A 486 18.70 2.01 27.71
C PHE A 486 19.45 2.48 28.94
N THR A 487 19.19 1.82 30.06
CA THR A 487 20.07 1.89 31.24
C THR A 487 20.86 0.60 31.45
N TYR A 488 20.52 -0.46 30.70
CA TYR A 488 21.13 -1.78 30.83
C TYR A 488 21.16 -2.29 32.29
N HIS A 489 20.02 -2.19 32.98
CA HIS A 489 19.89 -2.48 34.42
C HIS A 489 20.84 -1.65 35.30
N GLY A 490 21.14 -0.42 34.90
CA GLY A 490 22.03 0.50 35.63
C GLY A 490 23.50 0.37 35.26
N GLN A 491 23.87 -0.52 34.32
CA GLN A 491 25.26 -0.81 33.97
C GLN A 491 25.80 0.06 32.83
N GLY A 492 24.96 0.83 32.11
CA GLY A 492 25.43 1.58 30.95
C GLY A 492 26.08 0.66 29.91
N THR A 493 27.20 1.08 29.30
CA THR A 493 27.92 0.25 28.31
C THR A 493 28.83 -0.81 28.94
N LEU A 494 28.89 -0.91 30.27
CA LEU A 494 29.59 -2.01 30.98
C LEU A 494 28.89 -3.37 30.83
N LYS A 495 27.62 -3.37 30.40
CA LYS A 495 26.90 -4.62 30.15
C LYS A 495 27.55 -5.38 28.99
N SER A 496 27.87 -6.64 29.24
CA SER A 496 28.47 -7.52 28.23
C SER A 496 27.65 -7.56 26.94
N GLY A 497 28.32 -7.40 25.80
CA GLY A 497 27.73 -7.39 24.47
C GLY A 497 27.21 -6.03 23.99
N VAL A 498 27.32 -4.97 24.81
CA VAL A 498 27.01 -3.60 24.37
C VAL A 498 28.23 -2.99 23.69
N ALA A 499 28.03 -2.43 22.49
CA ALA A 499 29.06 -1.73 21.71
C ALA A 499 29.12 -0.24 22.12
N PRO A 500 30.15 0.23 22.86
CA PRO A 500 30.20 1.62 23.34
C PRO A 500 30.18 2.67 22.22
N GLN A 501 30.71 2.33 21.05
CA GLN A 501 30.80 3.21 19.89
C GLN A 501 29.44 3.56 19.23
N GLU A 502 28.40 2.76 19.51
CA GLU A 502 27.04 2.97 19.00
C GLU A 502 26.17 3.78 19.98
N HIS A 503 26.76 4.24 21.08
CA HIS A 503 26.04 4.85 22.19
C HIS A 503 26.51 6.27 22.50
N ALA A 504 25.58 7.10 22.98
CA ALA A 504 25.87 8.37 23.64
C ALA A 504 25.22 8.43 25.02
N ILE A 505 25.76 9.24 25.92
CA ILE A 505 25.11 9.55 27.21
C ILE A 505 23.84 10.36 26.94
N ALA A 506 22.69 9.92 27.49
CA ALA A 506 21.51 10.77 27.64
C ALA A 506 21.49 11.35 29.05
N TYR A 507 21.50 12.68 29.19
CA TYR A 507 21.48 13.33 30.51
C TYR A 507 20.40 14.40 30.59
N SER A 508 19.88 14.66 31.79
CA SER A 508 18.82 15.64 32.00
C SER A 508 19.36 17.07 31.98
N TYR A 509 18.60 18.00 31.39
CA TYR A 509 18.90 19.43 31.41
C TYR A 509 19.16 19.94 32.84
N GLY A 510 20.24 20.70 33.03
CA GLY A 510 20.70 21.17 34.34
C GLY A 510 21.58 20.18 35.12
N THR A 511 21.88 19.00 34.57
CA THR A 511 22.85 18.05 35.14
C THR A 511 24.12 17.98 34.29
N THR A 512 25.21 17.47 34.86
CA THR A 512 26.46 17.24 34.12
C THR A 512 26.49 15.80 33.59
N PRO A 513 26.77 15.58 32.29
CA PRO A 513 26.90 14.22 31.76
C PRO A 513 28.13 13.53 32.36
N GLN A 514 27.94 12.33 32.90
CA GLN A 514 29.01 11.55 33.52
C GLN A 514 28.93 10.09 33.07
N LEU A 515 30.09 9.52 32.76
CA LEU A 515 30.28 8.08 32.60
C LEU A 515 30.10 7.38 33.95
N LEU A 516 29.75 6.10 33.93
CA LEU A 516 29.79 5.26 35.13
C LEU A 516 31.25 4.96 35.50
N PRO A 517 31.54 4.65 36.77
CA PRO A 517 32.87 4.19 37.17
C PRO A 517 33.31 2.99 36.32
N ALA A 518 34.51 3.07 35.75
CA ALA A 518 35.11 2.07 34.84
C ALA A 518 34.46 1.94 33.44
N GLU A 519 33.52 2.81 33.07
CA GLU A 519 32.98 2.82 31.72
C GLU A 519 33.95 3.49 30.74
N GLU A 520 34.20 2.83 29.61
CA GLU A 520 35.06 3.35 28.55
C GLU A 520 34.51 4.66 27.96
N PRO A 521 35.38 5.58 27.49
CA PRO A 521 34.96 6.76 26.76
C PRO A 521 34.09 6.40 25.54
N LEU A 522 32.95 7.07 25.39
CA LEU A 522 32.06 6.89 24.24
C LEU A 522 32.51 7.75 23.07
N SER A 523 32.41 7.23 21.85
CA SER A 523 32.76 7.96 20.62
C SER A 523 31.77 9.08 20.28
N LYS A 524 30.50 8.93 20.70
CA LYS A 524 29.45 9.93 20.51
C LYS A 524 29.32 10.77 21.77
N GLY A 525 29.36 12.09 21.61
CA GLY A 525 29.24 13.04 22.71
C GLY A 525 27.85 13.02 23.36
N PRO A 526 27.71 13.51 24.60
CA PRO A 526 26.48 13.42 25.38
C PRO A 526 25.34 14.26 24.78
N ILE A 527 24.10 13.77 24.80
CA ILE A 527 22.91 14.48 24.32
C ILE A 527 22.04 14.91 25.50
N CYS A 528 21.76 16.21 25.58
CA CYS A 528 20.95 16.81 26.64
C CYS A 528 19.44 16.61 26.37
N ILE A 529 18.72 16.15 27.38
CA ILE A 529 17.28 15.89 27.34
C ILE A 529 16.57 16.83 28.32
N VAL A 530 15.62 17.61 27.82
CA VAL A 530 14.70 18.41 28.63
C VAL A 530 13.49 17.55 28.98
N THR A 531 13.33 17.22 30.27
CA THR A 531 12.19 16.42 30.76
C THR A 531 11.01 17.30 31.15
N ASN A 532 9.79 16.80 30.96
CA ASN A 532 8.56 17.51 31.35
C ASN A 532 8.50 17.75 32.88
N LYS A 533 7.76 18.79 33.29
CA LYS A 533 7.58 19.14 34.70
C LYS A 533 6.97 17.96 35.47
N GLY A 534 7.65 17.49 36.52
CA GLY A 534 7.20 16.36 37.34
C GLY A 534 7.73 14.99 36.91
N GLU A 535 8.39 14.88 35.75
CA GLU A 535 9.10 13.66 35.36
C GLU A 535 10.44 13.53 36.10
N ARG A 536 10.83 12.28 36.40
CA ARG A 536 12.12 12.00 37.04
C ARG A 536 13.26 12.24 36.07
N SER A 537 14.37 12.77 36.58
CA SER A 537 15.62 12.87 35.82
C SER A 537 16.10 11.51 35.32
N LEU A 538 16.80 11.50 34.19
CA LEU A 538 17.43 10.32 33.65
C LEU A 538 18.53 9.83 34.60
N SER A 539 18.65 8.52 34.78
CA SER A 539 19.75 7.94 35.56
C SER A 539 21.07 8.16 34.84
N GLN A 540 22.18 8.24 35.59
CA GLN A 540 23.54 8.35 35.03
C GLN A 540 23.87 7.23 34.01
N ALA A 541 23.28 6.05 34.17
CA ALA A 541 23.43 4.91 33.26
C ALA A 541 22.68 5.03 31.92
N SER A 542 21.93 6.12 31.66
CA SER A 542 21.09 6.24 30.46
C SER A 542 21.94 6.46 29.20
N ARG A 543 21.79 5.57 28.22
CA ARG A 543 22.50 5.58 26.93
C ARG A 543 21.50 5.60 25.78
N ILE A 544 21.65 6.54 24.85
CA ILE A 544 20.96 6.51 23.57
C ILE A 544 21.68 5.50 22.70
N PHE A 545 20.94 4.53 22.12
CA PHE A 545 21.51 3.54 21.22
C PHE A 545 21.20 3.91 19.77
N PHE A 546 22.22 4.35 19.03
CA PHE A 546 22.09 4.82 17.65
C PHE A 546 22.24 3.71 16.60
N GLY A 547 22.64 2.49 16.98
CA GLY A 547 22.78 1.37 16.04
C GLY A 547 21.45 0.70 15.64
N ILE A 548 20.33 1.15 16.21
CA ILE A 548 18.99 0.65 15.86
C ILE A 548 17.96 1.76 15.86
N HIS A 549 17.01 1.69 14.93
CA HIS A 549 15.77 2.46 14.99
C HIS A 549 14.55 1.56 14.89
N HIS A 550 13.47 1.96 15.56
CA HIS A 550 12.22 1.21 15.58
C HIS A 550 11.09 2.04 14.95
N PRO A 551 10.24 1.43 14.12
CA PRO A 551 9.01 2.07 13.68
C PRO A 551 7.99 2.06 14.84
N ILE A 552 7.59 3.24 15.31
CA ILE A 552 6.57 3.41 16.35
C ILE A 552 5.30 3.96 15.71
N GLN A 553 4.24 3.16 15.70
CA GLN A 553 2.95 3.56 15.14
C GLN A 553 2.31 4.65 16.00
N TYR A 554 1.68 5.64 15.36
CA TYR A 554 1.11 6.79 16.08
C TYR A 554 -0.10 6.45 16.97
N ASN A 555 -0.76 5.31 16.73
CA ASN A 555 -1.85 4.81 17.57
C ASN A 555 -1.34 4.08 18.84
N ALA A 556 -0.02 3.92 19.00
CA ALA A 556 0.53 3.39 20.24
C ALA A 556 0.19 4.35 21.40
N LYS A 557 -0.27 3.80 22.52
CA LYS A 557 -0.40 4.57 23.76
C LYS A 557 0.99 4.88 24.29
N VAL A 558 1.37 6.15 24.27
CA VAL A 558 2.67 6.61 24.74
C VAL A 558 2.50 7.61 25.87
N LYS A 559 3.52 7.75 26.70
CA LYS A 559 3.63 8.77 27.73
C LYS A 559 4.65 9.81 27.27
N ASP A 560 4.26 11.08 27.23
CA ASP A 560 5.18 12.18 26.96
C ASP A 560 6.15 12.39 28.13
N LEU A 561 7.45 12.35 27.83
CA LEU A 561 8.50 12.52 28.84
C LEU A 561 9.33 13.79 28.63
N GLY A 562 9.32 14.38 27.43
CA GLY A 562 10.14 15.55 27.12
C GLY A 562 10.68 15.56 25.69
N TYR A 563 11.86 16.16 25.50
CA TYR A 563 12.49 16.33 24.19
C TYR A 563 14.01 16.54 24.27
N VAL A 564 14.72 16.30 23.18
CA VAL A 564 16.13 16.66 23.01
C VAL A 564 16.28 18.18 23.02
N HIS A 565 17.23 18.69 23.79
CA HIS A 565 17.47 20.13 23.85
C HIS A 565 17.73 20.71 22.44
N PRO A 566 17.11 21.83 22.03
CA PRO A 566 17.15 22.30 20.63
C PRO A 566 18.57 22.47 20.06
N ASN A 567 19.52 22.95 20.86
CA ASN A 567 20.92 23.11 20.44
C ASN A 567 21.64 21.78 20.17
N GLU A 568 21.11 20.67 20.70
CA GLU A 568 21.66 19.32 20.55
C GLU A 568 20.94 18.49 19.49
N LEU A 569 19.80 18.98 18.99
CA LEU A 569 18.98 18.26 18.01
C LEU A 569 19.72 17.97 16.70
N PRO A 570 20.47 18.91 16.09
CA PRO A 570 21.24 18.61 14.87
C PRO A 570 22.27 17.50 15.10
N ARG A 571 23.05 17.61 16.18
CA ARG A 571 24.08 16.62 16.56
C ARG A 571 23.47 15.24 16.83
N PHE A 572 22.32 15.20 17.48
CA PHE A 572 21.56 13.98 17.71
C PHE A 572 21.12 13.32 16.39
N LEU A 573 20.58 14.09 15.45
CA LEU A 573 20.17 13.56 14.13
C LEU A 573 21.37 13.13 13.29
N ASP A 574 22.51 13.83 13.38
CA ASP A 574 23.76 13.46 12.72
C ASP A 574 24.31 12.13 13.22
N TYR A 575 24.32 11.90 14.54
CA TYR A 575 24.73 10.60 15.10
C TYR A 575 23.86 9.44 14.60
N TRP A 576 22.55 9.66 14.47
CA TRP A 576 21.65 8.66 13.89
C TRP A 576 21.94 8.43 12.40
N ALA A 577 22.18 9.50 11.65
CA ALA A 577 22.53 9.41 10.23
C ALA A 577 23.87 8.68 10.03
N MET A 578 24.89 8.91 10.85
CA MET A 578 26.20 8.24 10.75
C MET A 578 26.09 6.72 10.84
N ASP A 579 25.28 6.20 11.78
CA ASP A 579 25.13 4.76 11.98
C ASP A 579 24.18 4.09 10.97
N HIS A 580 23.41 4.88 10.20
CA HIS A 580 22.37 4.36 9.27
C HIS A 580 22.51 4.83 7.82
N ASN A 581 23.47 5.69 7.47
CA ASN A 581 23.83 6.07 6.09
C ASN A 581 25.07 5.32 5.57
N VAL A 582 25.50 4.23 6.22
CA VAL A 582 26.56 3.35 5.68
C VAL A 582 25.97 2.40 4.63
N GLU A 583 25.41 2.94 3.56
CA GLU A 583 25.07 2.22 2.32
C GLU A 583 25.90 2.76 1.16
N THR A 584 27.24 2.70 1.29
CA THR A 584 28.15 2.78 0.13
C THR A 584 29.37 1.85 0.17
N HIS A 585 29.66 1.13 1.28
CA HIS A 585 30.91 0.33 1.35
C HIS A 585 30.77 -1.16 1.68
N GLN A 586 29.62 -1.68 2.15
CA GLN A 586 29.48 -3.14 2.38
C GLN A 586 29.19 -3.96 1.10
N ALA A 587 28.84 -3.31 -0.02
CA ALA A 587 28.69 -3.99 -1.31
C ALA A 587 30.03 -4.28 -2.02
N GLN A 588 31.15 -3.74 -1.53
CA GLN A 588 32.47 -3.89 -2.17
C GLN A 588 33.35 -4.99 -1.57
N GLU A 589 33.14 -5.41 -0.32
CA GLU A 589 33.96 -6.49 0.28
C GLU A 589 33.50 -7.90 -0.16
N VAL A 590 32.21 -8.10 -0.39
CA VAL A 590 31.66 -9.40 -0.84
C VAL A 590 32.04 -9.69 -2.31
N THR A 591 32.30 -8.66 -3.11
CA THR A 591 32.74 -8.81 -4.51
C THR A 591 34.23 -9.12 -4.63
N MET A 592 35.08 -8.62 -3.74
CA MET A 592 36.53 -8.87 -3.78
C MET A 592 36.92 -10.31 -3.37
N GLU A 593 36.20 -10.94 -2.43
CA GLU A 593 36.42 -12.37 -2.12
C GLU A 593 35.95 -13.30 -3.24
N ALA A 594 34.85 -12.95 -3.93
CA ALA A 594 34.34 -13.70 -5.08
C ALA A 594 35.26 -13.60 -6.31
N ASP A 595 35.91 -12.45 -6.53
CA ASP A 595 36.82 -12.24 -7.66
C ASP A 595 38.21 -12.88 -7.43
N ASN A 596 38.67 -12.96 -6.18
CA ASN A 596 39.88 -13.71 -5.83
C ASN A 596 39.69 -15.24 -5.95
N ALA A 597 38.48 -15.75 -5.65
CA ALA A 597 38.13 -17.16 -5.87
C ALA A 597 38.05 -17.51 -7.37
N ARG A 598 37.56 -16.59 -8.21
CA ARG A 598 37.54 -16.76 -9.68
C ARG A 598 38.95 -16.71 -10.29
N SER A 599 39.84 -15.86 -9.79
CA SER A 599 41.20 -15.73 -10.31
C SER A 599 42.07 -16.97 -10.04
N ARG A 600 41.84 -17.70 -8.94
CA ARG A 600 42.51 -18.99 -8.67
C ARG A 600 41.94 -20.17 -9.46
N ALA A 601 40.69 -20.09 -9.92
CA ALA A 601 40.07 -21.13 -10.74
C ALA A 601 40.47 -21.05 -12.23
N ILE A 602 40.94 -19.88 -12.69
CA ILE A 602 41.32 -19.66 -14.10
C ILE A 602 42.78 -20.08 -14.38
N SER A 603 43.65 -20.15 -13.38
CA SER A 603 45.05 -20.59 -13.57
C SER A 603 45.25 -22.12 -13.61
N TYR A 604 44.23 -22.93 -13.32
CA TYR A 604 44.33 -24.39 -13.33
C TYR A 604 43.82 -25.07 -14.63
N ASN A 605 43.23 -24.32 -15.57
CA ASN A 605 42.60 -24.89 -16.77
C ASN A 605 43.28 -24.53 -18.11
N SER A 606 44.51 -24.00 -18.09
CA SER A 606 45.26 -23.64 -19.31
C SER A 606 46.50 -24.50 -19.56
N SER A 607 46.57 -25.73 -19.03
CA SER A 607 47.68 -26.65 -19.30
C SER A 607 47.27 -28.12 -19.23
N SER A 608 46.60 -28.63 -20.28
CA SER A 608 46.78 -30.00 -20.82
C SER A 608 45.77 -30.33 -21.92
N GLY A 609 46.01 -29.81 -23.13
CA GLY A 609 45.47 -30.42 -24.35
C GLY A 609 46.35 -31.60 -24.75
N GLY A 610 45.79 -32.82 -24.77
CA GLY A 610 46.51 -34.03 -25.16
C GLY A 610 45.57 -35.11 -25.70
N LYS A 611 45.47 -35.17 -27.03
CA LYS A 611 44.95 -36.21 -27.95
C LYS A 611 44.59 -37.58 -27.32
N CYS A 612 43.45 -38.13 -27.73
CA CYS A 612 43.31 -39.59 -27.85
C CYS A 612 42.50 -39.97 -29.09
N ASN A 613 43.12 -40.85 -29.89
CA ASN A 613 42.61 -41.51 -31.09
C ASN A 613 41.91 -42.83 -30.71
N ARG A 614 41.00 -43.26 -31.58
CA ARG A 614 40.25 -44.53 -31.68
C ARG A 614 38.93 -44.61 -30.91
#